data_AF-A0A316BKQ0-F1
#
_entry.id   AF-A0A316BKQ0-F1
#
_cell.length_a   1.000
_cell.length_b   1.000
_cell.length_c   1.000
_cell.angle_alpha   90.00
_cell.angle_beta   90.00
_cell.angle_gamma   90.00
#
_symmetry.space_group_name_H-M   'P 1'
#
loop_
_entity.id
_entity.type
_entity.pdbx_description
1 polymer ?
#
loop_
_entity_poly.entity_id
_entity_poly.type
_entity_poly.pdbx_seq_one_letter_code
_entity_poly.pdbx_strand_id
1 'polypeptide(L)'
;MKNLIKASLLAAMVAAPAMADEAFGGIGVTIYQLRDGVKVAEVIPGTPAADTKIQAGDVIISVDGVSLKGQNIEFSKEQLRGQVNKPLEITFVSGADTLSTVIRRAQITVKDLESEGVEAWYGDKTEFNAQELETYASSKSEKQLVAVLKHGYRVPEGTVNAAGLNGIYVEKADEFAPKASPTAAKPSSASLKGFNRKAVSFELKSAGTAIVTIMNADGEQVATLRADNAQAGYNTLRWNAENVPSGRYMVTIEHNGSISGKNAVLK
;
A
#
# COMPACT_ATOMS: atom_id res chain seq x y z
N MET A 1 -65.06 -32.85 3.06
CA MET A 1 -64.63 -31.55 3.62
C MET A 1 -63.12 -31.54 3.69
N LYS A 2 -62.51 -30.65 2.88
CA LYS A 2 -61.08 -30.34 2.89
C LYS A 2 -60.80 -29.55 4.17
N ASN A 3 -59.67 -29.79 4.83
CA ASN A 3 -59.00 -28.72 5.57
C ASN A 3 -57.49 -28.89 5.50
N LEU A 4 -56.88 -27.82 4.99
CA LEU A 4 -55.48 -27.66 4.63
C LEU A 4 -54.65 -27.36 5.88
N ILE A 5 -53.54 -28.06 6.06
CA ILE A 5 -52.43 -27.56 6.87
C ILE A 5 -51.42 -26.95 5.89
N LYS A 6 -51.28 -25.63 5.96
CA LYS A 6 -50.36 -24.83 5.17
C LYS A 6 -48.91 -25.20 5.54
N ALA A 7 -48.19 -25.83 4.61
CA ALA A 7 -46.74 -25.88 4.68
C ALA A 7 -46.19 -24.57 4.09
N SER A 8 -45.64 -23.71 4.94
CA SER A 8 -44.86 -22.55 4.54
C SER A 8 -43.54 -23.04 3.93
N LEU A 9 -43.40 -22.88 2.62
CA LEU A 9 -42.12 -23.07 1.92
C LEU A 9 -41.22 -21.88 2.29
N LEU A 10 -40.37 -22.02 3.31
CA LEU A 10 -39.22 -21.15 3.46
C LEU A 10 -38.22 -21.57 2.37
N ALA A 11 -38.19 -20.84 1.26
CA ALA A 11 -37.10 -20.94 0.31
C ALA A 11 -35.84 -20.40 0.98
N ALA A 12 -35.01 -21.29 1.52
CA ALA A 12 -33.64 -20.95 1.89
C ALA A 12 -32.89 -20.64 0.59
N MET A 13 -32.75 -19.36 0.29
CA MET A 13 -31.83 -18.89 -0.75
C MET A 13 -30.43 -19.18 -0.23
N VAL A 14 -29.89 -20.35 -0.56
CA VAL A 14 -28.46 -20.63 -0.42
C VAL A 14 -27.79 -19.75 -1.46
N ALA A 15 -27.46 -18.51 -1.06
CA ALA A 15 -26.44 -17.75 -1.75
C ALA A 15 -25.16 -18.57 -1.60
N ALA A 16 -24.79 -19.30 -2.64
CA ALA A 16 -23.41 -19.79 -2.76
C ALA A 16 -22.51 -18.57 -2.53
N PRO A 17 -21.42 -18.68 -1.74
CA PRO A 17 -20.43 -17.61 -1.72
C PRO A 17 -20.00 -17.42 -3.16
N ALA A 18 -20.28 -16.25 -3.72
CA ALA A 18 -19.66 -15.83 -4.96
C ALA A 18 -18.16 -16.00 -4.72
N MET A 19 -17.55 -16.94 -5.43
CA MET A 19 -16.11 -16.98 -5.61
C MET A 19 -15.80 -15.65 -6.29
N ALA A 20 -15.53 -14.62 -5.48
CA ALA A 20 -15.00 -13.36 -5.96
C ALA A 20 -13.70 -13.74 -6.65
N ASP A 21 -13.64 -13.53 -7.96
CA ASP A 21 -12.40 -13.54 -8.71
C ASP A 21 -11.39 -12.75 -7.87
N GLU A 22 -10.33 -13.40 -7.36
CA GLU A 22 -9.35 -12.72 -6.50
C GLU A 22 -8.64 -11.68 -7.36
N ALA A 23 -9.23 -10.49 -7.47
CA ALA A 23 -8.64 -9.38 -8.17
C ALA A 23 -7.32 -9.06 -7.46
N PHE A 24 -6.22 -9.25 -8.19
CA PHE A 24 -4.88 -8.97 -7.69
C PHE A 24 -4.59 -7.49 -7.94
N GLY A 25 -4.34 -6.76 -6.86
CA GLY A 25 -4.11 -5.33 -6.87
C GLY A 25 -2.67 -4.97 -6.54
N GLY A 26 -2.30 -3.75 -6.88
CA GLY A 26 -1.02 -3.14 -6.50
C GLY A 26 -1.25 -1.78 -5.83
N ILE A 27 -0.17 -1.11 -5.48
CA ILE A 27 -0.21 0.23 -4.87
C ILE A 27 0.04 1.36 -5.90
N GLY A 28 0.52 1.03 -7.11
CA GLY A 28 0.74 2.01 -8.18
C GLY A 28 2.08 2.73 -8.12
N VAL A 29 3.15 1.96 -7.90
CA VAL A 29 4.53 2.44 -8.02
C VAL A 29 5.29 1.58 -9.03
N THR A 30 6.31 2.17 -9.65
CA THR A 30 7.37 1.43 -10.34
C THR A 30 8.61 1.42 -9.46
N ILE A 31 9.36 0.32 -9.48
CA ILE A 31 10.45 0.08 -8.52
C ILE A 31 11.69 -0.49 -9.19
N TYR A 32 12.85 -0.18 -8.59
CA TYR A 32 14.12 -0.82 -8.89
C TYR A 32 14.66 -1.55 -7.67
N GLN A 33 15.33 -2.67 -7.94
CA GLN A 33 16.06 -3.38 -6.90
C GLN A 33 17.19 -2.51 -6.35
N LEU A 34 17.30 -2.45 -5.03
CA LEU A 34 18.48 -1.98 -4.32
C LEU A 34 18.94 -3.03 -3.31
N ARG A 35 20.15 -2.86 -2.76
CA ARG A 35 20.64 -3.74 -1.70
C ARG A 35 19.80 -3.62 -0.43
N ASP A 36 19.39 -2.40 -0.09
CA ASP A 36 18.71 -2.08 1.17
C ASP A 36 17.17 -2.23 1.09
N GLY A 37 16.62 -2.58 -0.07
CA GLY A 37 15.18 -2.68 -0.30
C GLY A 37 14.85 -2.44 -1.77
N VAL A 38 13.70 -1.82 -2.05
CA VAL A 38 13.35 -1.41 -3.43
C VAL A 38 13.16 0.10 -3.51
N LYS A 39 13.85 0.73 -4.48
CA LYS A 39 13.72 2.16 -4.75
C LYS A 39 12.47 2.41 -5.56
N VAL A 40 11.68 3.39 -5.14
CA VAL A 40 10.57 3.94 -5.92
C VAL A 40 11.15 4.73 -7.08
N ALA A 41 10.94 4.22 -8.28
CA ALA A 41 11.29 4.91 -9.52
C ALA A 41 10.27 6.00 -9.81
N GLU A 42 9.00 5.65 -9.75
CA GLU A 42 7.89 6.55 -10.01
C GLU A 42 6.64 6.17 -9.21
N VAL A 43 5.87 7.18 -8.82
CA VAL A 43 4.53 7.03 -8.24
C VAL A 43 3.52 7.40 -9.32
N ILE A 44 2.63 6.45 -9.65
CA ILE A 44 1.68 6.61 -10.76
C ILE A 44 0.51 7.48 -10.28
N PRO A 45 0.20 8.61 -10.94
CA PRO A 45 -0.94 9.46 -10.56
C PRO A 45 -2.27 8.69 -10.56
N GLY A 46 -3.19 9.08 -9.68
CA GLY A 46 -4.51 8.45 -9.57
C GLY A 46 -4.48 7.00 -9.04
N THR A 47 -3.35 6.56 -8.48
CA THR A 47 -3.23 5.26 -7.80
C THR A 47 -3.07 5.44 -6.29
N PRO A 48 -3.30 4.40 -5.48
CA PRO A 48 -3.28 4.53 -4.03
C PRO A 48 -1.98 5.12 -3.45
N ALA A 49 -0.81 4.84 -4.06
CA ALA A 49 0.46 5.40 -3.62
C ALA A 49 0.53 6.92 -3.81
N ALA A 50 -0.12 7.47 -4.84
CA ALA A 50 -0.17 8.91 -5.10
C ALA A 50 -0.90 9.70 -4.00
N ASP A 51 -1.79 9.04 -3.25
CA ASP A 51 -2.51 9.63 -2.11
C ASP A 51 -1.71 9.56 -0.80
N THR A 52 -0.45 9.13 -0.86
CA THR A 52 0.43 8.99 0.32
C THR A 52 1.61 9.95 0.28
N LYS A 53 2.53 9.80 1.25
CA LYS A 53 3.79 10.55 1.27
C LYS A 53 4.92 9.90 0.47
N ILE A 54 4.67 8.73 -0.14
CA ILE A 54 5.69 8.06 -0.96
C ILE A 54 5.96 8.90 -2.21
N GLN A 55 7.23 9.06 -2.54
CA GLN A 55 7.70 9.84 -3.67
C GLN A 55 8.75 9.07 -4.47
N ALA A 56 8.96 9.51 -5.72
CA ALA A 56 10.08 9.02 -6.51
C ALA A 56 11.40 9.29 -5.78
N GLY A 57 12.26 8.28 -5.70
CA GLY A 57 13.53 8.34 -4.96
C GLY A 57 13.51 7.65 -3.60
N ASP A 58 12.33 7.46 -3.00
CA ASP A 58 12.20 6.77 -1.72
C ASP A 58 12.64 5.30 -1.80
N VAL A 59 13.08 4.73 -0.68
CA VAL A 59 13.45 3.31 -0.60
C VAL A 59 12.49 2.58 0.32
N ILE A 60 11.67 1.69 -0.22
CA ILE A 60 10.81 0.81 0.57
C ILE A 60 11.68 -0.30 1.17
N ILE A 61 11.72 -0.35 2.49
CA ILE A 61 12.58 -1.26 3.26
C ILE A 61 11.79 -2.40 3.91
N SER A 62 10.49 -2.20 4.16
CA SER A 62 9.63 -3.23 4.75
C SER A 62 8.17 -3.08 4.33
N VAL A 63 7.49 -4.22 4.26
CA VAL A 63 6.09 -4.36 3.87
C VAL A 63 5.41 -5.33 4.85
N ASP A 64 4.37 -4.90 5.55
CA ASP A 64 3.68 -5.66 6.62
C ASP A 64 4.66 -6.30 7.64
N GLY A 65 5.74 -5.57 7.99
CA GLY A 65 6.79 -6.02 8.91
C GLY A 65 7.81 -7.00 8.30
N VAL A 66 7.62 -7.42 7.05
CA VAL A 66 8.58 -8.24 6.30
C VAL A 66 9.64 -7.32 5.69
N SER A 67 10.92 -7.58 5.96
CA SER A 67 12.02 -6.80 5.39
C SER A 67 12.23 -7.13 3.91
N LEU A 68 12.44 -6.10 3.09
CA LEU A 68 12.80 -6.24 1.67
C LEU A 68 14.32 -6.16 1.43
N LYS A 69 15.11 -5.90 2.48
CA LYS A 69 16.56 -5.77 2.38
C LYS A 69 17.18 -7.11 1.96
N GLY A 70 18.04 -7.06 0.93
CA GLY A 70 18.68 -8.25 0.36
C GLY A 70 17.75 -9.21 -0.40
N GLN A 71 16.44 -8.94 -0.47
CA GLN A 71 15.50 -9.73 -1.25
C GLN A 71 15.59 -9.38 -2.73
N ASN A 72 15.12 -10.24 -3.62
CA ASN A 72 15.02 -9.93 -5.04
C ASN A 72 13.75 -9.10 -5.37
N ILE A 73 13.66 -8.65 -6.62
CA ILE A 73 12.60 -7.71 -7.03
C ILE A 73 11.27 -8.44 -7.19
N GLU A 74 11.31 -9.73 -7.55
CA GLU A 74 10.16 -10.62 -7.63
C GLU A 74 9.49 -10.76 -6.25
N PHE A 75 10.26 -11.08 -5.20
CA PHE A 75 9.76 -11.17 -3.83
C PHE A 75 9.15 -9.84 -3.38
N SER A 76 9.83 -8.72 -3.66
CA SER A 76 9.34 -7.39 -3.31
C SER A 76 8.02 -7.06 -4.01
N LYS A 77 7.88 -7.44 -5.29
CA LYS A 77 6.62 -7.32 -6.04
C LYS A 77 5.51 -8.15 -5.43
N GLU A 78 5.79 -9.37 -4.98
CA GLU A 78 4.81 -10.24 -4.31
C GLU A 78 4.30 -9.60 -3.01
N GLN A 79 5.18 -9.00 -2.21
CA GLN A 79 4.77 -8.31 -0.98
C GLN A 79 3.91 -7.07 -1.25
N LEU A 80 4.27 -6.27 -2.26
CA LEU A 80 3.56 -5.03 -2.62
C LEU A 80 2.21 -5.30 -3.30
N ARG A 81 2.04 -6.47 -3.92
CA ARG A 81 0.78 -6.91 -4.52
C ARG A 81 -0.03 -7.76 -3.55
N GLY A 82 -1.26 -8.08 -3.91
CA GLY A 82 -2.18 -8.84 -3.06
C GLY A 82 -3.64 -8.55 -3.39
N GLN A 83 -4.54 -9.06 -2.56
CA GLN A 83 -5.98 -8.84 -2.72
C GLN A 83 -6.31 -7.34 -2.76
N VAL A 84 -7.14 -6.93 -3.73
CA VAL A 84 -7.69 -5.58 -3.83
C VAL A 84 -8.40 -5.19 -2.52
N ASN A 85 -8.34 -3.89 -2.17
CA ASN A 85 -8.85 -3.30 -0.93
C ASN A 85 -8.17 -3.72 0.37
N LYS A 86 -7.31 -4.74 0.35
CA LYS A 86 -6.53 -5.15 1.53
C LYS A 86 -5.51 -4.05 1.88
N PRO A 87 -5.50 -3.55 3.12
CA PRO A 87 -4.48 -2.61 3.57
C PRO A 87 -3.10 -3.28 3.59
N LEU A 88 -2.08 -2.45 3.45
CA LEU A 88 -0.68 -2.81 3.44
C LEU A 88 0.09 -1.75 4.22
N GLU A 89 0.83 -2.14 5.25
CA GLU A 89 1.77 -1.24 5.90
C GLU A 89 3.08 -1.23 5.13
N ILE A 90 3.57 -0.04 4.81
CA ILE A 90 4.84 0.17 4.11
C ILE A 90 5.72 1.04 4.98
N THR A 91 6.95 0.59 5.23
CA THR A 91 8.00 1.41 5.80
C THR A 91 9.03 1.74 4.73
N PHE A 92 9.34 3.03 4.61
CA PHE A 92 10.23 3.55 3.57
C PHE A 92 11.14 4.64 4.13
N VAL A 93 12.28 4.80 3.49
CA VAL A 93 13.24 5.88 3.76
C VAL A 93 13.03 6.98 2.73
N SER A 94 12.79 8.19 3.20
CA SER A 94 12.69 9.40 2.40
C SER A 94 13.71 10.42 2.90
N GLY A 95 14.76 10.66 2.12
CA GLY A 95 15.90 11.45 2.57
C GLY A 95 16.58 10.84 3.80
N ALA A 96 16.55 11.56 4.93
CA ALA A 96 17.11 11.09 6.22
C ALA A 96 16.07 10.48 7.16
N ASP A 97 14.79 10.50 6.77
CA ASP A 97 13.68 10.07 7.61
C ASP A 97 13.22 8.67 7.23
N THR A 98 12.96 7.85 8.25
CA THR A 98 12.23 6.58 8.11
C THR A 98 10.76 6.85 8.44
N LEU A 99 9.89 6.60 7.46
CA LEU A 99 8.46 6.86 7.52
C LEU A 99 7.69 5.54 7.33
N SER A 100 6.47 5.51 7.85
CA SER A 100 5.55 4.40 7.62
C SER A 100 4.18 4.94 7.18
N THR A 101 3.51 4.23 6.29
CA THR A 101 2.16 4.56 5.82
C THR A 101 1.36 3.30 5.55
N VAL A 102 0.04 3.38 5.66
CA VAL A 102 -0.87 2.29 5.29
C VAL A 102 -1.52 2.64 3.95
N ILE A 103 -1.43 1.72 2.99
CA ILE A 103 -1.97 1.87 1.64
C ILE A 103 -2.97 0.76 1.38
N ARG A 104 -4.11 1.07 0.73
CA ARG A 104 -5.04 0.04 0.26
C ARG A 104 -4.69 -0.32 -1.17
N ARG A 105 -4.55 -1.61 -1.45
CA ARG A 105 -4.30 -2.09 -2.82
C ARG A 105 -5.50 -1.78 -3.71
N ALA A 106 -5.26 -1.33 -4.93
CA ALA A 106 -6.29 -1.11 -5.94
C ALA A 106 -6.08 -2.08 -7.11
N GLN A 107 -7.16 -2.37 -7.84
CA GLN A 107 -7.08 -3.14 -9.06
C GLN A 107 -6.41 -2.27 -10.13
N ILE A 108 -5.19 -2.64 -10.51
CA ILE A 108 -4.40 -1.93 -11.52
C ILE A 108 -4.20 -2.90 -12.68
N THR A 109 -4.71 -2.53 -13.85
CA THR A 109 -4.55 -3.30 -15.08
C THR A 109 -3.44 -2.66 -15.90
N VAL A 110 -2.46 -3.45 -16.30
CA VAL A 110 -1.41 -3.03 -17.25
C VAL A 110 -1.73 -3.68 -18.59
N LYS A 111 -1.78 -2.90 -19.67
CA LYS A 111 -1.89 -3.43 -21.03
C LYS A 111 -0.71 -2.99 -21.87
N ASP A 112 -0.21 -3.89 -22.69
CA ASP A 112 0.80 -3.55 -23.69
C ASP A 112 0.12 -2.80 -24.85
N LEU A 113 0.76 -1.71 -25.29
CA LEU A 113 0.33 -0.94 -26.44
C LEU A 113 1.25 -1.34 -27.60
N GLU A 114 0.78 -2.26 -28.43
CA GLU A 114 1.54 -2.78 -29.58
C GLU A 114 1.96 -1.66 -30.54
N SER A 115 3.24 -1.62 -30.90
CA SER A 115 3.83 -0.55 -31.69
C SER A 115 3.11 -0.36 -33.02
N GLU A 116 2.89 -1.47 -33.73
CA GLU A 116 2.22 -1.51 -35.03
C GLU A 116 0.81 -0.93 -34.95
N GLY A 117 0.10 -1.21 -33.84
CA GLY A 117 -1.23 -0.68 -33.60
C GLY A 117 -1.25 0.83 -33.34
N VAL A 118 -0.25 1.36 -32.62
CA VAL A 118 -0.10 2.80 -32.38
C VAL A 118 0.27 3.53 -33.67
N GLU A 119 1.24 2.99 -34.43
CA GLU A 119 1.73 3.55 -35.69
C GLU A 119 0.62 3.61 -36.74
N ALA A 120 -0.11 2.50 -36.94
CA ALA A 120 -1.23 2.46 -37.87
C ALA A 120 -2.35 3.45 -37.53
N TRP A 121 -2.61 3.72 -36.23
CA TRP A 121 -3.65 4.66 -35.79
C TRP A 121 -3.37 6.09 -36.24
N TYR A 122 -2.09 6.47 -36.33
CA TYR A 122 -1.66 7.81 -36.72
C TYR A 122 -1.07 7.86 -38.15
N GLY A 123 -1.38 6.87 -38.99
CA GLY A 123 -0.95 6.84 -40.39
C GLY A 123 0.55 6.64 -40.58
N ASP A 124 1.10 5.59 -39.95
CA ASP A 124 2.52 5.18 -40.02
C ASP A 124 3.52 6.22 -39.47
N LYS A 125 3.03 7.10 -38.60
CA LYS A 125 3.87 7.95 -37.76
C LYS A 125 4.73 7.07 -36.85
N THR A 126 5.99 7.41 -36.61
CA THR A 126 6.93 6.60 -35.80
C THR A 126 7.31 7.25 -34.46
N GLU A 127 6.91 8.50 -34.24
CA GLU A 127 7.19 9.27 -33.03
C GLU A 127 5.91 9.92 -32.48
N PHE A 128 5.71 9.83 -31.17
CA PHE A 128 4.47 10.20 -30.50
C PHE A 128 4.74 11.01 -29.25
N ASN A 129 3.94 12.06 -29.06
CA ASN A 129 3.93 12.76 -27.77
C ASN A 129 3.01 12.07 -26.76
N ALA A 130 3.09 12.47 -25.49
CA ALA A 130 2.30 11.89 -24.42
C ALA A 130 0.78 11.94 -24.69
N GLN A 131 0.25 13.06 -25.22
CA GLN A 131 -1.18 13.23 -25.47
C GLN A 131 -1.71 12.27 -26.55
N GLU A 132 -0.92 12.04 -27.62
CA GLU A 132 -1.25 11.09 -28.68
C GLU A 132 -1.32 9.66 -28.14
N LEU A 133 -0.34 9.29 -27.32
CA LEU A 133 -0.28 7.97 -26.69
C LEU A 133 -1.42 7.77 -25.68
N GLU A 134 -1.73 8.79 -24.87
CA GLU A 134 -2.87 8.75 -23.94
C GLU A 134 -4.20 8.62 -24.68
N THR A 135 -4.36 9.32 -25.81
CA THR A 135 -5.56 9.22 -26.66
C THR A 135 -5.73 7.81 -27.23
N TYR A 136 -4.65 7.24 -27.77
CA TYR A 136 -4.67 5.86 -28.28
C TYR A 136 -4.94 4.86 -27.15
N ALA A 137 -4.22 4.96 -26.03
CA ALA A 137 -4.36 4.04 -24.91
C ALA A 137 -5.78 4.09 -24.31
N SER A 138 -6.41 5.27 -24.27
CA SER A 138 -7.79 5.43 -23.81
C SER A 138 -8.80 4.71 -24.70
N SER A 139 -8.54 4.55 -26.00
CA SER A 139 -9.45 3.81 -26.91
C SER A 139 -9.33 2.29 -26.79
N LYS A 140 -8.29 1.78 -26.12
CA LYS A 140 -7.99 0.33 -25.98
C LYS A 140 -8.62 -0.32 -24.75
N SER A 141 -9.34 0.44 -23.93
CA SER A 141 -9.94 -0.06 -22.70
C SER A 141 -11.14 0.76 -22.28
N GLU A 142 -12.19 0.10 -21.80
CA GLU A 142 -13.30 0.76 -21.11
C GLU A 142 -12.94 1.25 -19.71
N LYS A 143 -11.81 0.81 -19.17
CA LYS A 143 -11.27 1.24 -17.87
C LYS A 143 -10.63 2.64 -17.97
N GLN A 144 -10.55 3.35 -16.85
CA GLN A 144 -9.94 4.68 -16.82
C GLN A 144 -8.42 4.56 -17.01
N LEU A 145 -7.88 5.18 -18.05
CA LEU A 145 -6.44 5.35 -18.22
C LEU A 145 -5.91 6.33 -17.16
N VAL A 146 -4.81 5.96 -16.50
CA VAL A 146 -4.13 6.84 -15.53
C VAL A 146 -2.76 7.30 -16.00
N ALA A 147 -2.05 6.48 -16.77
CA ALA A 147 -0.75 6.81 -17.32
C ALA A 147 -0.42 5.93 -18.52
N VAL A 148 0.42 6.46 -19.42
CA VAL A 148 1.18 5.66 -20.37
C VAL A 148 2.64 5.64 -19.95
N LEU A 149 3.23 4.45 -19.89
CA LEU A 149 4.62 4.22 -19.55
C LEU A 149 5.41 3.76 -20.78
N LYS A 150 6.66 4.18 -20.88
CA LYS A 150 7.69 3.69 -21.79
C LYS A 150 8.75 2.97 -20.95
N HIS A 151 8.90 1.65 -21.14
CA HIS A 151 9.83 0.83 -20.37
C HIS A 151 9.71 1.00 -18.84
N GLY A 152 8.48 1.18 -18.34
CA GLY A 152 8.20 1.35 -16.91
C GLY A 152 8.40 2.77 -16.35
N TYR A 153 8.72 3.75 -17.17
CA TYR A 153 8.73 5.17 -16.81
C TYR A 153 7.63 5.91 -17.53
N ARG A 154 7.06 6.95 -16.92
CA ARG A 154 6.11 7.81 -17.62
C ARG A 154 6.74 8.45 -18.84
N VAL A 155 5.93 8.56 -19.89
CA VAL A 155 6.35 9.22 -21.13
C VAL A 155 6.77 10.66 -20.80
N PRO A 156 8.01 11.05 -21.13
CA PRO A 156 8.53 12.38 -20.83
C PRO A 156 7.88 13.45 -21.71
N GLU A 157 8.15 14.72 -21.41
CA GLU A 157 7.86 15.80 -22.35
C GLU A 157 8.72 15.63 -23.62
N GLY A 158 8.08 15.69 -24.80
CA GLY A 158 8.72 15.43 -26.10
C GLY A 158 8.04 14.30 -26.88
N THR A 159 8.79 13.66 -27.78
CA THR A 159 8.32 12.52 -28.57
C THR A 159 9.10 11.24 -28.24
N VAL A 160 8.41 10.09 -28.33
CA VAL A 160 9.00 8.75 -28.16
C VAL A 160 8.51 7.82 -29.28
N ASN A 161 9.25 6.75 -29.56
CA ASN A 161 8.76 5.67 -30.42
C ASN A 161 7.72 4.79 -29.70
N ALA A 162 6.95 4.02 -30.47
CA ALA A 162 5.87 3.20 -29.94
C ALA A 162 6.33 1.88 -29.25
N ALA A 163 7.63 1.54 -29.32
CA ALA A 163 8.13 0.29 -28.77
C ALA A 163 8.02 0.25 -27.24
N GLY A 164 7.58 -0.86 -26.66
CA GLY A 164 7.63 -1.06 -25.19
C GLY A 164 6.78 -0.07 -24.40
N LEU A 165 5.63 0.32 -24.95
CA LEU A 165 4.63 1.15 -24.28
C LEU A 165 3.64 0.30 -23.49
N ASN A 166 3.25 0.79 -22.31
CA ASN A 166 2.21 0.18 -21.48
C ASN A 166 1.18 1.22 -21.06
N GLY A 167 -0.11 0.91 -21.23
CA GLY A 167 -1.20 1.65 -20.62
C GLY A 167 -1.49 1.13 -19.23
N ILE A 168 -1.57 2.04 -18.25
CA ILE A 168 -1.97 1.73 -16.88
C ILE A 168 -3.42 2.17 -16.71
N TYR A 169 -4.26 1.24 -16.27
CA TYR A 169 -5.69 1.46 -16.12
C TYR A 169 -6.15 1.09 -14.71
N VAL A 170 -7.11 1.85 -14.22
CA VAL A 170 -7.89 1.54 -13.01
C VAL A 170 -9.35 1.41 -13.39
N GLU A 171 -10.14 0.72 -12.58
CA GLU A 171 -11.59 0.72 -12.78
C GLU A 171 -12.10 2.17 -12.83
N LYS A 172 -12.99 2.49 -13.79
CA LYS A 172 -13.73 3.75 -13.78
C LYS A 172 -14.49 3.75 -12.47
N ALA A 173 -14.03 4.50 -11.48
CA ALA A 173 -14.67 4.50 -10.19
C ALA A 173 -16.10 5.05 -10.39
N ASP A 174 -17.13 4.26 -10.07
CA ASP A 174 -18.19 4.83 -9.26
C ASP A 174 -17.46 5.46 -8.09
N GLU A 175 -17.35 6.79 -8.11
CA GLU A 175 -16.66 7.67 -7.17
C GLU A 175 -15.69 6.94 -6.25
N PHE A 176 -14.36 7.12 -6.46
CA PHE A 176 -13.37 6.76 -5.45
C PHE A 176 -13.98 7.07 -4.09
N ALA A 177 -14.26 6.00 -3.33
CA ALA A 177 -14.93 6.07 -2.03
C ALA A 177 -14.43 7.33 -1.35
N PRO A 178 -15.37 8.22 -0.97
CA PRO A 178 -15.24 9.68 -1.04
C PRO A 178 -13.79 10.09 -0.94
N LYS A 179 -13.27 10.83 -1.95
CA LYS A 179 -11.99 11.57 -1.89
C LYS A 179 -11.64 11.67 -0.44
N ALA A 180 -10.58 11.02 0.02
CA ALA A 180 -10.15 11.25 1.38
C ALA A 180 -9.85 12.75 1.46
N SER A 181 -10.88 13.54 1.78
CA SER A 181 -10.81 14.79 2.50
C SER A 181 -9.80 14.44 3.55
N PRO A 182 -8.59 15.03 3.49
CA PRO A 182 -7.38 14.50 4.12
C PRO A 182 -7.85 14.02 5.46
N THR A 183 -8.02 12.69 5.62
CA THR A 183 -8.81 12.22 6.76
C THR A 183 -7.95 12.63 7.91
N ALA A 184 -8.38 13.70 8.58
CA ALA A 184 -7.59 14.42 9.55
C ALA A 184 -6.98 13.34 10.39
N ALA A 185 -5.66 13.15 10.24
CA ALA A 185 -4.96 11.91 10.57
C ALA A 185 -5.68 11.28 11.74
N LYS A 186 -6.47 10.19 11.53
CA LYS A 186 -7.44 9.71 12.54
C LYS A 186 -6.73 9.84 13.87
N PRO A 187 -7.19 10.74 14.77
CA PRO A 187 -6.30 11.38 15.72
C PRO A 187 -5.66 10.26 16.52
N SER A 188 -4.35 10.05 16.35
CA SER A 188 -3.70 8.78 16.67
C SER A 188 -4.25 8.19 17.96
N SER A 189 -4.87 7.00 17.87
CA SER A 189 -5.55 6.40 19.03
C SER A 189 -4.54 6.01 20.12
N ALA A 190 -3.26 5.94 19.74
CA ALA A 190 -2.12 5.71 20.61
C ALA A 190 -1.07 6.81 20.44
N SER A 191 -0.26 7.05 21.47
CA SER A 191 0.89 7.95 21.45
C SER A 191 2.01 7.42 22.33
N LEU A 192 3.21 7.24 21.77
CA LEU A 192 4.38 6.82 22.54
C LEU A 192 4.82 7.90 23.55
N LYS A 193 4.95 7.52 24.82
CA LYS A 193 5.37 8.39 25.94
C LYS A 193 6.74 8.03 26.50
N GLY A 194 7.13 6.76 26.47
CA GLY A 194 8.40 6.30 27.02
C GLY A 194 8.93 5.07 26.31
N PHE A 195 10.25 5.01 26.13
CA PHE A 195 10.95 3.89 25.53
C PHE A 195 12.32 3.74 26.21
N ASN A 196 12.53 2.63 26.92
CA ASN A 196 13.78 2.30 27.60
C ASN A 196 13.95 0.78 27.67
N ARG A 197 15.07 0.30 28.22
CA ARG A 197 15.41 -1.14 28.24
C ARG A 197 14.47 -2.05 29.02
N LYS A 198 13.59 -1.48 29.85
CA LYS A 198 12.70 -2.23 30.75
C LYS A 198 11.23 -2.10 30.38
N ALA A 199 10.86 -1.01 29.69
CA ALA A 199 9.47 -0.74 29.38
C ALA A 199 9.26 0.11 28.13
N VAL A 200 8.10 -0.09 27.52
CA VAL A 200 7.51 0.83 26.55
C VAL A 200 6.22 1.38 27.14
N SER A 201 6.12 2.69 27.18
CA SER A 201 4.96 3.39 27.74
C SER A 201 4.26 4.22 26.68
N PHE A 202 2.94 4.17 26.67
CA PHE A 202 2.12 4.83 25.66
C PHE A 202 0.76 5.24 26.24
N GLU A 203 0.13 6.19 25.59
CA GLU A 203 -1.21 6.68 25.97
C GLU A 203 -2.22 6.28 24.90
N LEU A 204 -3.38 5.76 25.32
CA LEU A 204 -4.49 5.37 24.45
C LEU A 204 -5.69 6.29 24.65
N LYS A 205 -6.47 6.52 23.59
CA LYS A 205 -7.72 7.31 23.67
C LYS A 205 -8.95 6.50 24.05
N SER A 206 -8.88 5.18 23.91
CA SER A 206 -9.93 4.24 24.29
C SER A 206 -9.29 2.95 24.81
N ALA A 207 -10.08 2.10 25.45
CA ALA A 207 -9.63 0.75 25.77
C ALA A 207 -9.60 -0.15 24.51
N GLY A 208 -8.80 -1.21 24.55
CA GLY A 208 -8.72 -2.19 23.47
C GLY A 208 -7.39 -2.94 23.42
N THR A 209 -7.21 -3.70 22.35
CA THR A 209 -5.95 -4.41 22.10
C THR A 209 -4.91 -3.45 21.56
N ALA A 210 -3.75 -3.37 22.22
CA ALA A 210 -2.59 -2.63 21.75
C ALA A 210 -1.44 -3.58 21.42
N ILE A 211 -0.87 -3.45 20.22
CA ILE A 211 0.32 -4.17 19.77
C ILE A 211 1.41 -3.14 19.52
N VAL A 212 2.55 -3.31 20.18
CA VAL A 212 3.71 -2.43 20.06
C VAL A 212 4.81 -3.19 19.32
N THR A 213 5.22 -2.69 18.16
CA THR A 213 6.31 -3.28 17.37
C THR A 213 7.51 -2.34 17.39
N ILE A 214 8.69 -2.91 17.60
CA ILE A 214 9.96 -2.18 17.68
C ILE A 214 10.84 -2.64 16.53
N MET A 215 11.23 -1.71 15.66
CA MET A 215 12.08 -1.98 14.50
C MET A 215 13.38 -1.18 14.60
N ASN A 216 14.50 -1.79 14.20
CA ASN A 216 15.78 -1.09 14.10
C ASN A 216 15.85 -0.22 12.82
N ALA A 217 16.95 0.50 12.64
CA ALA A 217 17.16 1.38 11.48
C ALA A 217 17.24 0.62 10.14
N ASP A 218 17.53 -0.68 10.17
CA ASP A 218 17.55 -1.55 8.99
C ASP A 218 16.16 -2.12 8.65
N GLY A 219 15.11 -1.75 9.41
CA GLY A 219 13.75 -2.24 9.23
C GLY A 219 13.51 -3.66 9.75
N GLU A 220 14.45 -4.22 10.53
CA GLU A 220 14.28 -5.52 11.17
C GLU A 220 13.45 -5.36 12.46
N GLN A 221 12.47 -6.24 12.63
CA GLN A 221 11.66 -6.30 13.84
C GLN A 221 12.47 -6.89 15.00
N VAL A 222 12.71 -6.08 16.02
CA VAL A 222 13.47 -6.45 17.22
C VAL A 222 12.57 -7.05 18.30
N ALA A 223 11.34 -6.55 18.41
CA ALA A 223 10.37 -7.06 19.38
C ALA A 223 8.93 -6.69 19.00
N THR A 224 7.99 -7.53 19.45
CA THR A 224 6.55 -7.24 19.45
C THR A 224 6.01 -7.48 20.85
N LEU A 225 5.35 -6.48 21.42
CA LEU A 225 4.71 -6.53 22.73
C LEU A 225 3.20 -6.38 22.56
N ARG A 226 2.41 -7.07 23.37
CA ARG A 226 0.94 -7.07 23.23
C ARG A 226 0.25 -6.86 24.57
N ALA A 227 -0.80 -6.04 24.56
CA ALA A 227 -1.76 -5.89 25.64
C ALA A 227 -3.17 -6.09 25.09
N ASP A 228 -3.84 -7.17 25.46
CA ASP A 228 -5.20 -7.47 24.97
C ASP A 228 -6.29 -6.60 25.59
N ASN A 229 -6.06 -6.04 26.79
CA ASN A 229 -7.03 -5.24 27.54
C ASN A 229 -6.44 -3.91 28.02
N ALA A 230 -5.70 -3.23 27.14
CA ALA A 230 -5.14 -1.92 27.47
C ALA A 230 -6.27 -0.91 27.72
N GLN A 231 -6.12 -0.07 28.74
CA GLN A 231 -7.14 0.89 29.14
C GLN A 231 -6.95 2.21 28.41
N ALA A 232 -8.00 3.04 28.34
CA ALA A 232 -7.81 4.43 27.95
C ALA A 232 -6.86 5.13 28.94
N GLY A 233 -6.03 6.05 28.45
CA GLY A 233 -4.99 6.72 29.22
C GLY A 233 -3.63 6.01 29.15
N TYR A 234 -2.82 6.20 30.19
CA TYR A 234 -1.43 5.75 30.22
C TYR A 234 -1.32 4.24 30.46
N ASN A 235 -0.56 3.57 29.61
CA ASN A 235 -0.27 2.15 29.67
C ASN A 235 1.25 1.93 29.64
N THR A 236 1.70 0.79 30.16
CA THR A 236 3.10 0.40 30.12
C THR A 236 3.22 -1.09 29.92
N LEU A 237 3.98 -1.48 28.90
CA LEU A 237 4.38 -2.85 28.64
C LEU A 237 5.82 -3.04 29.09
N ARG A 238 6.05 -4.07 29.91
CA ARG A 238 7.42 -4.45 30.30
C ARG A 238 8.04 -5.31 29.21
N TRP A 239 9.34 -5.13 29.02
CA TRP A 239 10.17 -5.94 28.13
C TRP A 239 11.61 -5.94 28.66
N ASN A 240 12.45 -6.82 28.13
CA ASN A 240 13.88 -6.84 28.44
C ASN A 240 14.69 -6.58 27.16
N ALA A 241 15.34 -5.42 27.12
CA ALA A 241 16.17 -4.99 25.99
C ALA A 241 17.64 -4.84 26.36
N GLU A 242 18.16 -5.60 27.32
CA GLU A 242 19.58 -5.56 27.71
C GLU A 242 20.50 -5.91 26.53
N ASN A 243 20.12 -6.88 25.70
CA ASN A 243 20.88 -7.29 24.52
C ASN A 243 20.54 -6.51 23.26
N VAL A 244 19.60 -5.56 23.32
CA VAL A 244 19.26 -4.71 22.18
C VAL A 244 20.28 -3.57 22.11
N PRO A 245 20.94 -3.35 20.95
CA PRO A 245 21.89 -2.25 20.79
C PRO A 245 21.31 -0.88 21.16
N SER A 246 22.15 0.04 21.62
CA SER A 246 21.74 1.44 21.73
C SER A 246 21.62 2.03 20.32
N GLY A 247 20.59 2.83 20.07
CA GLY A 247 20.36 3.33 18.71
C GLY A 247 18.99 3.96 18.52
N ARG A 248 18.70 4.32 17.26
CA ARG A 248 17.38 4.79 16.83
C ARG A 248 16.53 3.59 16.44
N TYR A 249 15.29 3.61 16.91
CA TYR A 249 14.29 2.58 16.66
C TYR A 249 12.99 3.25 16.24
N MET A 250 12.28 2.62 15.31
CA MET A 250 10.88 2.94 15.06
C MET A 250 10.03 2.12 16.03
N VAL A 251 9.20 2.80 16.81
CA VAL A 251 8.20 2.13 17.66
C VAL A 251 6.83 2.41 17.08
N THR A 252 6.16 1.37 16.60
CA THR A 252 4.78 1.44 16.13
C THR A 252 3.84 0.89 17.19
N ILE A 253 2.67 1.48 17.31
CA ILE A 253 1.60 1.07 18.21
C ILE A 253 0.34 0.95 17.38
N GLU A 254 -0.10 -0.28 17.16
CA GLU A 254 -1.41 -0.61 16.62
C GLU A 254 -2.42 -0.71 17.75
N HIS A 255 -3.53 0.02 17.64
CA HIS A 255 -4.61 -0.02 18.60
C HIS A 255 -5.97 0.15 17.90
N ASN A 256 -6.83 -0.87 18.05
CA ASN A 256 -8.15 -0.97 17.41
C ASN A 256 -8.11 -0.66 15.90
N GLY A 257 -7.13 -1.22 15.19
CA GLY A 257 -6.93 -1.05 13.74
C GLY A 257 -6.41 0.33 13.32
N SER A 258 -5.98 1.18 14.26
CA SER A 258 -5.24 2.42 13.97
C SER A 258 -3.79 2.26 14.39
N ILE A 259 -2.85 2.62 13.51
CA ILE A 259 -1.41 2.52 13.77
C ILE A 259 -0.83 3.91 13.99
N SER A 260 0.05 4.03 14.98
CA SER A 260 0.86 5.23 15.23
C SER A 260 2.34 4.85 15.32
N GLY A 261 3.21 5.54 14.60
CA GLY A 261 4.65 5.32 14.62
C GLY A 261 5.40 6.51 15.20
N LYS A 262 6.44 6.26 15.99
CA LYS A 262 7.36 7.30 16.46
C LYS A 262 8.78 6.79 16.52
N ASN A 263 9.71 7.57 15.97
CA ASN A 263 11.14 7.36 16.17
C ASN A 263 11.52 7.65 17.62
N ALA A 264 12.22 6.70 18.24
CA ALA A 264 12.69 6.79 19.62
C ALA A 264 14.13 6.29 19.73
N VAL A 265 14.86 6.80 20.72
CA VAL A 265 16.25 6.38 20.98
C VAL A 265 16.26 5.43 22.16
N LEU A 266 16.77 4.21 21.96
CA LEU A 266 17.09 3.30 23.05
C LEU A 266 18.50 3.63 23.54
N LYS A 267 18.61 3.99 24.82
CA LYS A 267 19.89 4.23 25.50
C LYS A 267 20.35 2.96 26.20
#